data_AF-A0A377UYC9-F1
#
_entry.id   AF-A0A377UYC9-F1
#
_cell.length_a   1.000
_cell.length_b   1.000
_cell.length_c   1.000
_cell.angle_alpha   90.00
_cell.angle_beta   90.00
_cell.angle_gamma   90.00
#
_symmetry.space_group_name_H-M   'P 1'
#
loop_
_entity.id
_entity.type
_entity.pdbx_description
1 polymer ?
#
loop_
_entity_poly.entity_id
_entity_poly.type
_entity_poly.pdbx_seq_one_letter_code
_entity_poly.pdbx_strand_id
1 'polypeptide(L)'
;MVIRQGVGVCAAITPWNFPAAMITRKAGPALAAGCTMVIKPANETPFTALAMAELANQAGIPQGVINVVTGQSREIGAVFTGDERVRKLSFTGSTEVGRVLMRQCAESIKKLSLELGGNAPFIVFDDADIDKAVEGALIAKFRNAGQTCVCVNRFYIHRAVYDQFCDKFVARVAALKVGDGSESDVQIGPLINAEAGRKVQSLLDDALSRGATLLTGGKAHPLGGNFFTLR
;
A
#
# COMPACT_ATOMS: atom_id res chain seq x y z
N MET A 1 -15.46 37.59 -1.53
CA MET A 1 -15.09 36.71 -0.40
C MET A 1 -15.20 35.26 -0.85
N VAL A 2 -14.22 34.41 -0.55
CA VAL A 2 -14.24 32.97 -0.86
C VAL A 2 -14.21 32.19 0.45
N ILE A 3 -15.25 31.39 0.73
CA ILE A 3 -15.38 30.60 1.97
C ILE A 3 -15.17 29.11 1.63
N ARG A 4 -14.44 28.39 2.48
CA ARG A 4 -14.25 26.92 2.38
C ARG A 4 -15.18 26.23 3.37
N GLN A 5 -15.89 25.20 2.94
CA GLN A 5 -16.78 24.39 3.77
C GLN A 5 -16.54 22.91 3.52
N GLY A 6 -16.80 22.08 4.54
CA GLY A 6 -16.79 20.63 4.42
C GLY A 6 -17.75 20.15 3.34
N VAL A 7 -17.37 19.09 2.63
CA VAL A 7 -18.19 18.55 1.54
C VAL A 7 -19.38 17.73 2.04
N GLY A 8 -19.42 17.37 3.33
CA GLY A 8 -20.47 16.54 3.93
C GLY A 8 -19.97 15.13 4.24
N VAL A 9 -20.83 14.12 4.05
CA VAL A 9 -20.48 12.71 4.32
C VAL A 9 -19.45 12.23 3.30
N CYS A 10 -18.31 11.74 3.78
CA CYS A 10 -17.29 11.10 2.98
C CYS A 10 -17.33 9.58 3.15
N ALA A 11 -17.00 8.85 2.09
CA ALA A 11 -16.72 7.43 2.15
C ALA A 11 -15.23 7.17 1.89
N ALA A 12 -14.67 6.21 2.60
CA ALA A 12 -13.30 5.76 2.42
C ALA A 12 -13.25 4.25 2.20
N ILE A 13 -12.47 3.82 1.22
CA ILE A 13 -12.10 2.42 1.02
C ILE A 13 -10.58 2.35 1.12
N THR A 14 -10.07 1.60 2.09
CA THR A 14 -8.63 1.54 2.41
C THR A 14 -8.04 0.15 2.21
N PRO A 15 -6.80 0.03 1.72
CA PRO A 15 -6.13 -1.24 1.48
C PRO A 15 -5.55 -1.80 2.79
N TRP A 16 -5.01 -3.01 2.70
CA TRP A 16 -4.45 -3.77 3.83
C TRP A 16 -3.01 -3.44 4.19
N ASN A 17 -2.26 -2.78 3.30
CA ASN A 17 -0.80 -2.68 3.45
C ASN A 17 -0.32 -1.74 4.55
N PHE A 18 -1.08 -0.69 4.87
CA PHE A 18 -0.84 0.17 6.03
C PHE A 18 -2.18 0.48 6.71
N PRO A 19 -2.78 -0.47 7.45
CA PRO A 19 -4.19 -0.42 7.79
C PRO A 19 -4.54 0.79 8.67
N ALA A 20 -3.69 1.17 9.63
CA ALA A 20 -3.87 2.39 10.41
C ALA A 20 -3.61 3.66 9.58
N ALA A 21 -2.45 3.72 8.91
CA ALA A 21 -2.01 4.95 8.23
C ALA A 21 -2.91 5.32 7.04
N MET A 22 -3.48 4.35 6.34
CA MET A 22 -4.41 4.61 5.23
C MET A 22 -5.72 5.19 5.72
N ILE A 23 -6.18 4.79 6.90
CA ILE A 23 -7.37 5.35 7.53
C ILE A 23 -7.09 6.78 8.00
N THR A 24 -6.03 6.99 8.78
CA THR A 24 -5.75 8.32 9.36
C THR A 24 -5.47 9.38 8.30
N ARG A 25 -4.82 9.03 7.18
CA ARG A 25 -4.62 9.93 6.03
C ARG A 25 -5.91 10.33 5.32
N LYS A 26 -7.00 9.56 5.47
CA LYS A 26 -8.32 9.90 4.88
C LYS A 26 -9.22 10.59 5.91
N ALA A 27 -9.35 10.00 7.09
CA ALA A 27 -10.21 10.51 8.15
C ALA A 27 -9.70 11.85 8.70
N GLY A 28 -8.40 11.98 8.97
CA GLY A 28 -7.79 13.21 9.50
C GLY A 28 -8.18 14.48 8.74
N PRO A 29 -7.86 14.60 7.43
CA PRO A 29 -8.24 15.79 6.67
C PRO A 29 -9.76 15.95 6.47
N ALA A 30 -10.53 14.86 6.44
CA ALA A 30 -11.99 14.95 6.35
C ALA A 30 -12.59 15.59 7.61
N LEU A 31 -12.18 15.11 8.79
CA LEU A 31 -12.62 15.64 10.08
C LEU A 31 -12.17 17.09 10.27
N ALA A 32 -10.91 17.41 9.92
CA ALA A 32 -10.41 18.78 9.97
C ALA A 32 -11.20 19.75 9.08
N ALA A 33 -11.76 19.26 7.97
CA ALA A 33 -12.64 20.03 7.09
C ALA A 33 -14.11 20.07 7.56
N GLY A 34 -14.45 19.46 8.70
CA GLY A 34 -15.82 19.37 9.22
C GLY A 34 -16.69 18.33 8.52
N CYS A 35 -16.08 17.32 7.88
CA CYS A 35 -16.80 16.20 7.26
C CYS A 35 -16.92 15.02 8.23
N THR A 36 -17.91 14.15 7.99
CA THR A 36 -17.99 12.81 8.61
C THR A 36 -17.45 11.76 7.65
N MET A 37 -17.10 10.57 8.15
CA MET A 37 -16.54 9.51 7.32
C MET A 37 -17.10 8.12 7.64
N VAL A 38 -17.45 7.38 6.59
CA VAL A 38 -17.74 5.94 6.63
C VAL A 38 -16.58 5.20 5.96
N ILE A 39 -16.00 4.23 6.66
CA ILE A 39 -14.74 3.57 6.27
C ILE A 39 -14.99 2.09 6.03
N LYS A 40 -14.64 1.61 4.84
CA LYS A 40 -14.56 0.19 4.50
C LYS A 40 -13.08 -0.22 4.46
N PRO A 41 -12.54 -0.87 5.51
CA PRO A 41 -11.16 -1.34 5.53
C PRO A 41 -11.02 -2.65 4.73
N ALA A 42 -9.81 -2.98 4.30
CA ALA A 42 -9.54 -4.26 3.66
C ALA A 42 -9.94 -5.44 4.56
N ASN A 43 -10.45 -6.51 3.95
CA ASN A 43 -10.98 -7.67 4.68
C ASN A 43 -9.85 -8.48 5.35
N GLU A 44 -8.62 -8.31 4.88
CA GLU A 44 -7.43 -8.97 5.39
C GLU A 44 -6.92 -8.34 6.69
N THR A 45 -7.27 -7.08 6.99
CA THR A 45 -6.77 -6.34 8.16
C THR A 45 -7.86 -5.52 8.89
N PRO A 46 -9.05 -6.08 9.17
CA PRO A 46 -10.18 -5.30 9.69
C PRO A 46 -9.97 -4.86 11.14
N PHE A 47 -9.24 -5.64 11.95
CA PHE A 47 -9.12 -5.40 13.38
C PHE A 47 -8.43 -4.08 13.72
N THR A 48 -7.42 -3.66 12.95
CA THR A 48 -6.81 -2.34 13.13
C THR A 48 -7.83 -1.23 12.92
N ALA A 49 -8.72 -1.35 11.93
CA ALA A 49 -9.73 -0.34 11.67
C ALA A 49 -10.78 -0.25 12.79
N LEU A 50 -11.19 -1.41 13.33
CA LEU A 50 -12.11 -1.47 14.46
C LEU A 50 -11.48 -0.86 15.72
N ALA A 51 -10.21 -1.18 16.00
CA ALA A 51 -9.47 -0.57 17.10
C ALA A 51 -9.33 0.96 16.92
N MET A 52 -9.09 1.44 15.71
CA MET A 52 -9.05 2.88 15.42
C MET A 52 -10.40 3.58 15.66
N ALA A 53 -11.53 2.91 15.38
CA ALA A 53 -12.86 3.43 15.69
C ALA A 53 -13.11 3.51 17.19
N GLU A 54 -12.69 2.49 17.95
CA GLU A 54 -12.77 2.51 19.42
C GLU A 54 -11.89 3.62 20.02
N LEU A 55 -10.67 3.80 19.53
CA LEU A 55 -9.80 4.90 19.95
C LEU A 55 -10.41 6.27 19.61
N ALA A 56 -11.10 6.41 18.49
CA ALA A 56 -11.81 7.64 18.14
C ALA A 56 -12.95 7.93 19.13
N ASN A 57 -13.70 6.91 19.54
CA ASN A 57 -14.73 7.02 20.56
C ASN A 57 -14.14 7.44 21.92
N GLN A 58 -13.05 6.81 22.36
CA GLN A 58 -12.35 7.16 23.60
C GLN A 58 -11.79 8.59 23.57
N ALA A 59 -11.37 9.08 22.40
CA ALA A 59 -10.91 10.45 22.20
C ALA A 59 -12.06 11.49 22.21
N GLY A 60 -13.31 11.06 22.32
CA GLY A 60 -14.48 11.95 22.38
C GLY A 60 -14.97 12.43 21.01
N ILE A 61 -14.60 11.76 19.91
CA ILE A 61 -15.21 12.05 18.61
C ILE A 61 -16.71 11.71 18.67
N PRO A 62 -17.62 12.63 18.30
CA PRO A 62 -19.05 12.40 18.43
C PRO A 62 -19.53 11.15 17.68
N GLN A 63 -20.53 10.48 18.25
CA GLN A 63 -21.15 9.30 17.64
C GLN A 63 -21.62 9.59 16.22
N GLY A 64 -21.34 8.66 15.30
CA GLY A 64 -21.69 8.78 13.88
C GLY A 64 -20.75 9.65 13.03
N VAL A 65 -19.74 10.31 13.62
CA VAL A 65 -18.74 11.09 12.85
C VAL A 65 -17.74 10.19 12.14
N ILE A 66 -17.31 9.10 12.79
CA ILE A 66 -16.52 8.03 12.18
C ILE A 66 -17.30 6.73 12.31
N ASN A 67 -17.51 6.04 11.19
CA ASN A 67 -18.16 4.74 11.15
C ASN A 67 -17.27 3.77 10.38
N VAL A 68 -17.11 2.54 10.87
CA VAL A 68 -16.36 1.48 10.20
C VAL A 68 -17.33 0.36 9.81
N VAL A 69 -17.30 -0.04 8.54
CA VAL A 69 -18.15 -1.12 8.01
C VAL A 69 -17.26 -2.17 7.34
N THR A 70 -17.28 -3.38 7.88
CA THR A 70 -16.59 -4.55 7.33
C THR A 70 -17.56 -5.42 6.53
N GLY A 71 -17.11 -6.01 5.43
CA GLY A 71 -17.97 -6.88 4.61
C GLY A 71 -17.56 -6.93 3.15
N GLN A 72 -18.48 -7.37 2.29
CA GLN A 72 -18.22 -7.55 0.87
C GLN A 72 -17.90 -6.21 0.18
N SER A 73 -16.70 -6.12 -0.39
CA SER A 73 -16.17 -4.87 -0.98
C SER A 73 -17.05 -4.33 -2.11
N ARG A 74 -17.61 -5.22 -2.95
CA ARG A 74 -18.42 -4.83 -4.11
C ARG A 74 -19.75 -4.25 -3.70
N GLU A 75 -20.41 -4.86 -2.72
CA GLU A 75 -21.71 -4.41 -2.20
C GLU A 75 -21.58 -3.06 -1.48
N ILE A 76 -20.64 -2.95 -0.53
CA ILE A 76 -20.40 -1.70 0.19
C ILE A 76 -19.91 -0.61 -0.77
N GLY A 77 -19.05 -0.96 -1.73
CA GLY A 77 -18.57 -0.05 -2.77
C GLY A 77 -19.71 0.51 -3.62
N ALA A 78 -20.66 -0.33 -4.04
CA ALA A 78 -21.83 0.09 -4.80
C ALA A 78 -22.74 1.04 -4.00
N VAL A 79 -22.91 0.80 -2.69
CA VAL A 79 -23.64 1.72 -1.81
C VAL A 79 -22.89 3.06 -1.71
N PHE A 80 -21.58 3.04 -1.47
CA PHE A 80 -20.79 4.26 -1.36
C PHE A 80 -20.77 5.10 -2.64
N THR A 81 -20.81 4.47 -3.81
CA THR A 81 -20.79 5.17 -5.10
C THR A 81 -22.19 5.63 -5.53
N GLY A 82 -23.24 4.87 -5.20
CA GLY A 82 -24.63 5.15 -5.59
C GLY A 82 -25.43 6.02 -4.62
N ASP A 83 -25.12 6.04 -3.33
CA ASP A 83 -25.86 6.85 -2.35
C ASP A 83 -25.53 8.34 -2.52
N GLU A 84 -26.56 9.17 -2.72
CA GLU A 84 -26.41 10.61 -2.93
C GLU A 84 -25.95 11.34 -1.67
N ARG A 85 -26.20 10.80 -0.48
CA ARG A 85 -25.76 11.42 0.80
C ARG A 85 -24.24 11.43 0.91
N VAL A 86 -23.57 10.44 0.34
CA VAL A 86 -22.12 10.44 0.21
C VAL A 86 -21.72 11.48 -0.82
N ARG A 87 -20.97 12.51 -0.40
CA ARG A 87 -20.56 13.61 -1.29
C ARG A 87 -19.14 13.45 -1.83
N LYS A 88 -18.34 12.57 -1.22
CA LYS A 88 -16.97 12.29 -1.63
C LYS A 88 -16.60 10.83 -1.37
N LEU A 89 -15.94 10.20 -2.33
CA LEU A 89 -15.27 8.91 -2.15
C LEU A 89 -13.75 9.09 -2.20
N SER A 90 -13.05 8.53 -1.20
CA SER A 90 -11.60 8.45 -1.15
C SER A 90 -11.16 6.99 -1.18
N PHE A 91 -10.58 6.56 -2.29
CA PHE A 91 -10.17 5.18 -2.51
C PHE A 91 -8.65 5.08 -2.57
N THR A 92 -8.11 4.03 -1.94
CA THR A 92 -6.74 3.59 -2.16
C THR A 92 -6.73 2.11 -2.49
N GLY A 93 -6.08 1.71 -3.58
CA GLY A 93 -6.04 0.32 -4.02
C GLY A 93 -5.58 0.14 -5.45
N SER A 94 -6.06 -0.89 -6.15
CA SER A 94 -5.63 -1.16 -7.52
C SER A 94 -6.19 -0.15 -8.51
N THR A 95 -5.43 0.12 -9.58
CA THR A 95 -5.85 1.00 -10.67
C THR A 95 -7.12 0.51 -11.35
N GLU A 96 -7.28 -0.81 -11.47
CA GLU A 96 -8.48 -1.43 -12.04
C GLU A 96 -9.74 -1.10 -11.23
N VAL A 97 -9.71 -1.32 -9.92
CA VAL A 97 -10.85 -1.01 -9.04
C VAL A 97 -11.11 0.49 -8.99
N GLY A 98 -10.06 1.32 -9.00
CA GLY A 98 -10.19 2.77 -9.08
C GLY A 98 -10.99 3.23 -10.31
N ARG A 99 -10.78 2.62 -11.47
CA ARG A 99 -11.56 2.89 -12.69
C ARG A 99 -13.02 2.48 -12.55
N VAL A 100 -13.29 1.33 -11.92
CA VAL A 100 -14.66 0.87 -11.66
C VAL A 100 -15.40 1.87 -10.77
N LEU A 101 -14.79 2.25 -9.65
CA LEU A 101 -15.37 3.21 -8.71
C LEU A 101 -15.58 4.58 -9.35
N MET A 102 -14.63 5.03 -10.17
CA MET A 102 -14.75 6.29 -10.91
C MET A 102 -15.96 6.29 -11.85
N ARG A 103 -16.20 5.20 -12.59
CA ARG A 103 -17.38 5.06 -13.44
C ARG A 103 -18.67 5.08 -12.63
N GLN A 104 -18.73 4.33 -11.52
CA GLN A 104 -19.91 4.28 -10.65
C GLN A 104 -20.22 5.64 -10.00
N CYS A 105 -19.19 6.46 -9.74
CA CYS A 105 -19.36 7.81 -9.20
C CYS A 105 -19.81 8.86 -10.23
N ALA A 106 -19.81 8.54 -11.53
CA ALA A 106 -20.10 9.50 -12.59
C ALA A 106 -21.55 10.01 -12.53
N GLU A 107 -22.53 9.12 -12.30
CA GLU A 107 -23.96 9.47 -12.27
C GLU A 107 -24.30 10.58 -11.26
N SER A 108 -23.59 10.62 -10.13
CA SER A 108 -23.80 11.61 -9.05
C SER A 108 -22.75 12.71 -9.02
N ILE A 109 -21.84 12.76 -10.01
CA ILE A 109 -20.70 13.70 -10.07
C ILE A 109 -19.95 13.76 -8.73
N LYS A 110 -19.79 12.59 -8.10
CA LYS A 110 -19.25 12.47 -6.75
C LYS A 110 -17.78 12.86 -6.73
N LYS A 111 -17.34 13.65 -5.73
CA LYS A 111 -15.93 14.04 -5.62
C LYS A 111 -15.07 12.81 -5.36
N LEU A 112 -13.97 12.66 -6.09
CA LEU A 112 -13.06 11.52 -5.97
C LEU A 112 -11.68 11.94 -5.48
N SER A 113 -11.03 11.05 -4.72
CA SER A 113 -9.59 11.02 -4.52
C SER A 113 -9.13 9.58 -4.68
N LEU A 114 -8.22 9.32 -5.62
CA LEU A 114 -7.79 7.98 -5.99
C LEU A 114 -6.28 7.87 -5.83
N GLU A 115 -5.84 7.05 -4.89
CA GLU A 115 -4.43 6.68 -4.70
C GLU A 115 -4.24 5.25 -5.22
N LEU A 116 -3.58 5.09 -6.36
CA LEU A 116 -3.60 3.84 -7.12
C LEU A 116 -2.22 3.15 -7.14
N GLY A 117 -2.09 2.11 -7.97
CA GLY A 117 -0.83 1.38 -8.11
C GLY A 117 0.26 2.25 -8.75
N GLY A 118 1.49 2.12 -8.24
CA GLY A 118 2.70 2.75 -8.77
C GLY A 118 3.72 1.73 -9.24
N ASN A 119 4.67 2.19 -10.06
CA ASN A 119 5.85 1.44 -10.48
C ASN A 119 7.07 2.37 -10.43
N ALA A 120 7.49 2.70 -9.20
CA ALA A 120 8.42 3.80 -8.97
C ALA A 120 9.83 3.49 -9.49
N PRO A 121 10.46 4.43 -10.23
CA PRO A 121 11.85 4.34 -10.62
C PRO A 121 12.76 4.77 -9.46
N PHE A 122 13.95 4.17 -9.38
CA PHE A 122 15.07 4.63 -8.56
C PHE A 122 16.27 4.82 -9.47
N ILE A 123 16.77 6.05 -9.56
CA ILE A 123 17.76 6.46 -10.56
C ILE A 123 19.06 6.82 -9.84
N VAL A 124 20.16 6.18 -10.24
CA VAL A 124 21.50 6.38 -9.67
C VAL A 124 22.43 6.86 -10.77
N PHE A 125 22.93 8.08 -10.65
CA PHE A 125 23.93 8.66 -11.53
C PHE A 125 25.35 8.22 -11.14
N ASP A 126 26.33 8.49 -11.99
CA ASP A 126 27.74 8.13 -11.76
C ASP A 126 28.40 8.93 -10.63
N ASP A 127 27.89 10.11 -10.32
CA ASP A 127 28.33 10.96 -9.21
C ASP A 127 27.64 10.65 -7.88
N ALA A 128 26.78 9.64 -7.84
CA ALA A 128 26.06 9.25 -6.64
C ALA A 128 26.97 8.56 -5.61
N ASP A 129 26.71 8.83 -4.33
CA ASP A 129 27.25 8.03 -3.22
C ASP A 129 26.58 6.65 -3.23
N ILE A 130 27.30 5.63 -3.70
CA ILE A 130 26.76 4.28 -3.92
C ILE A 130 26.34 3.60 -2.62
N ASP A 131 27.05 3.83 -1.52
CA ASP A 131 26.68 3.25 -0.23
C ASP A 131 25.36 3.84 0.27
N LYS A 132 25.19 5.16 0.21
CA LYS A 132 23.92 5.80 0.54
C LYS A 132 22.80 5.40 -0.43
N ALA A 133 23.10 5.25 -1.72
CA ALA A 133 22.13 4.80 -2.71
C ALA A 133 21.61 3.40 -2.40
N VAL A 134 22.48 2.47 -1.98
CA VAL A 134 22.10 1.11 -1.58
C VAL A 134 21.23 1.12 -0.32
N GLU A 135 21.56 1.92 0.69
CA GLU A 135 20.71 2.06 1.89
C GLU A 135 19.31 2.59 1.54
N GLY A 136 19.26 3.66 0.73
CA GLY A 136 18.01 4.23 0.25
C GLY A 136 17.18 3.22 -0.56
N ALA A 137 17.85 2.44 -1.42
CA ALA A 137 17.23 1.39 -2.20
C ALA A 137 16.61 0.28 -1.32
N LEU A 138 17.31 -0.16 -0.26
CA LEU A 138 16.79 -1.18 0.65
C LEU A 138 15.51 -0.71 1.34
N ILE A 139 15.53 0.51 1.90
CA ILE A 139 14.37 1.09 2.57
C ILE A 139 13.21 1.24 1.59
N ALA A 140 13.48 1.77 0.39
CA ALA A 140 12.45 2.04 -0.60
C ALA A 140 11.87 0.77 -1.25
N LYS A 141 12.66 -0.31 -1.37
CA LYS A 141 12.23 -1.58 -1.98
C LYS A 141 11.56 -2.52 -0.98
N PHE A 142 12.14 -2.68 0.20
CA PHE A 142 11.80 -3.79 1.10
C PHE A 142 10.98 -3.40 2.32
N ARG A 143 10.76 -2.11 2.57
CA ARG A 143 9.79 -1.67 3.59
C ARG A 143 8.43 -2.34 3.34
N ASN A 144 7.87 -2.95 4.39
CA ASN A 144 6.63 -3.72 4.34
C ASN A 144 6.68 -4.89 3.32
N ALA A 145 7.84 -5.55 3.22
CA ALA A 145 8.11 -6.61 2.24
C ALA A 145 7.83 -6.19 0.78
N GLY A 146 7.99 -4.90 0.45
CA GLY A 146 7.71 -4.37 -0.89
C GLY A 146 6.23 -4.16 -1.20
N GLN A 147 5.33 -4.37 -0.25
CA GLN A 147 3.87 -4.26 -0.42
C GLN A 147 3.38 -2.81 -0.30
N THR A 148 4.08 -1.87 -0.91
CA THR A 148 3.78 -0.43 -0.85
C THR A 148 3.59 0.14 -2.25
N CYS A 149 2.60 1.02 -2.44
CA CYS A 149 2.32 1.65 -3.75
C CYS A 149 3.48 2.50 -4.29
N VAL A 150 4.29 3.06 -3.40
CA VAL A 150 5.48 3.86 -3.72
C VAL A 150 6.79 3.07 -3.65
N CYS A 151 6.73 1.74 -3.48
CA CYS A 151 7.95 0.93 -3.50
C CYS A 151 8.63 1.04 -4.85
N VAL A 152 9.96 1.08 -4.80
CA VAL A 152 10.80 1.03 -5.99
C VAL A 152 10.61 -0.33 -6.65
N ASN A 153 10.34 -0.32 -7.95
CA ASN A 153 10.19 -1.54 -8.74
C ASN A 153 11.05 -1.54 -10.01
N ARG A 154 11.69 -0.41 -10.34
CA ARG A 154 12.62 -0.28 -11.45
C ARG A 154 13.85 0.49 -10.99
N PHE A 155 15.01 -0.13 -11.10
CA PHE A 155 16.29 0.50 -10.81
C PHE A 155 16.95 0.90 -12.14
N TYR A 156 17.31 2.17 -12.28
CA TYR A 156 18.07 2.70 -13.41
C TYR A 156 19.41 3.16 -12.88
N ILE A 157 20.44 2.35 -13.09
CA ILE A 157 21.78 2.59 -12.56
C ILE A 157 22.69 2.98 -13.71
N HIS A 158 23.43 4.08 -13.55
CA HIS A 158 24.39 4.52 -14.55
C HIS A 158 25.45 3.44 -14.78
N ARG A 159 25.83 3.23 -16.05
CA ARG A 159 26.71 2.12 -16.46
C ARG A 159 28.03 2.09 -15.70
N ALA A 160 28.60 3.27 -15.41
CA ALA A 160 29.88 3.41 -14.70
C ALA A 160 29.86 2.84 -13.27
N VAL A 161 28.68 2.72 -12.64
CA VAL A 161 28.52 2.29 -11.25
C VAL A 161 27.59 1.08 -11.11
N TYR A 162 27.19 0.45 -12.22
CA TYR A 162 26.20 -0.63 -12.25
C TYR A 162 26.65 -1.84 -11.43
N ASP A 163 27.81 -2.41 -11.73
CA ASP A 163 28.29 -3.62 -11.07
C ASP A 163 28.51 -3.37 -9.57
N GLN A 164 29.15 -2.24 -9.23
CA GLN A 164 29.39 -1.85 -7.84
C GLN A 164 28.08 -1.71 -7.03
N PHE A 165 27.05 -1.10 -7.62
CA PHE A 165 25.75 -0.98 -6.97
C PHE A 165 25.08 -2.36 -6.82
N CYS A 166 25.07 -3.18 -7.88
CA CYS A 166 24.46 -4.50 -7.88
C CYS A 166 25.08 -5.41 -6.82
N ASP A 167 26.41 -5.49 -6.75
CA ASP A 167 27.13 -6.32 -5.78
C ASP A 167 26.78 -5.92 -4.34
N LYS A 168 26.87 -4.62 -4.04
CA LYS A 168 26.55 -4.10 -2.70
C LYS A 168 25.08 -4.29 -2.35
N PHE A 169 24.17 -4.03 -3.28
CA PHE A 169 22.74 -4.19 -3.06
C PHE A 169 22.38 -5.65 -2.81
N VAL A 170 22.88 -6.59 -3.62
CA VAL A 170 22.65 -8.02 -3.47
C VAL A 170 23.16 -8.53 -2.13
N ALA A 171 24.38 -8.17 -1.73
CA ALA A 171 24.95 -8.55 -0.43
C ALA A 171 24.05 -8.11 0.74
N ARG A 172 23.47 -6.91 0.63
CA ARG A 172 22.59 -6.36 1.66
C ARG A 172 21.20 -6.96 1.66
N VAL A 173 20.64 -7.26 0.49
CA VAL A 173 19.36 -7.99 0.38
C VAL A 173 19.49 -9.38 0.98
N ALA A 174 20.57 -10.10 0.67
CA ALA A 174 20.84 -11.41 1.26
C ALA A 174 21.01 -11.34 2.79
N ALA A 175 21.47 -10.21 3.34
CA ALA A 175 21.61 -10.05 4.79
C ALA A 175 20.28 -9.81 5.53
N LEU A 176 19.17 -9.50 4.85
CA LEU A 176 17.89 -9.21 5.50
C LEU A 176 17.34 -10.41 6.26
N LYS A 177 16.98 -10.21 7.54
CA LYS A 177 16.32 -11.23 8.36
C LYS A 177 14.83 -11.33 8.01
N VAL A 178 14.43 -12.47 7.45
CA VAL A 178 13.03 -12.84 7.20
C VAL A 178 12.50 -13.65 8.39
N GLY A 179 11.31 -13.33 8.89
CA GLY A 179 10.74 -14.03 10.04
C GLY A 179 9.38 -13.48 10.49
N ASP A 180 8.86 -13.99 11.60
CA ASP A 180 7.61 -13.51 12.18
C ASP A 180 7.72 -12.03 12.61
N GLY A 181 6.73 -11.21 12.27
CA GLY A 181 6.76 -9.76 12.56
C GLY A 181 6.68 -9.41 14.05
N SER A 182 6.41 -10.38 14.93
CA SER A 182 6.44 -10.23 16.38
C SER A 182 7.82 -10.47 17.01
N GLU A 183 8.76 -11.08 16.28
CA GLU A 183 10.10 -11.36 16.76
C GLU A 183 11.02 -10.14 16.66
N SER A 184 11.97 -10.02 17.60
CA SER A 184 13.00 -9.00 17.51
C SER A 184 13.92 -9.23 16.31
N ASP A 185 14.42 -8.13 15.75
CA ASP A 185 15.38 -8.10 14.64
C ASP A 185 14.86 -8.61 13.29
N VAL A 186 13.60 -9.06 13.19
CA VAL A 186 12.98 -9.38 11.91
C VAL A 186 12.79 -8.11 11.10
N GLN A 187 13.30 -8.10 9.87
CA GLN A 187 13.22 -6.96 8.96
C GLN A 187 12.14 -7.16 7.90
N ILE A 188 11.85 -8.41 7.55
CA ILE A 188 10.92 -8.78 6.48
C ILE A 188 9.94 -9.84 6.98
N GLY A 189 8.68 -9.44 7.08
CA GLY A 189 7.57 -10.35 7.36
C GLY A 189 7.04 -11.08 6.11
N PRO A 190 5.99 -11.88 6.27
CA PRO A 190 5.37 -12.58 5.15
C PRO A 190 4.59 -11.59 4.25
N LEU A 191 4.28 -12.05 3.03
CA LEU A 191 3.29 -11.38 2.19
C LEU A 191 1.89 -11.57 2.79
N ILE A 192 0.96 -10.67 2.45
CA ILE A 192 -0.37 -10.63 3.08
C ILE A 192 -1.17 -11.93 2.90
N ASN A 193 -1.04 -12.58 1.75
CA ASN A 193 -1.77 -13.80 1.42
C ASN A 193 -1.05 -14.61 0.32
N ALA A 194 -1.54 -15.83 0.07
CA ALA A 194 -0.97 -16.72 -0.93
C ALA A 194 -1.10 -16.20 -2.37
N GLU A 195 -2.10 -15.37 -2.66
CA GLU A 195 -2.26 -14.73 -3.97
C GLU A 195 -1.15 -13.72 -4.25
N ALA A 196 -0.77 -12.93 -3.25
CA ALA A 196 0.38 -12.03 -3.34
C ALA A 196 1.68 -12.82 -3.61
N GLY A 197 1.87 -13.96 -2.92
CA GLY A 197 3.00 -14.87 -3.18
C GLY A 197 3.01 -15.41 -4.61
N ARG A 198 1.88 -15.93 -5.11
CA ARG A 198 1.75 -16.41 -6.49
C ARG A 198 2.01 -15.30 -7.52
N LYS A 199 1.56 -14.07 -7.25
CA LYS A 199 1.82 -12.93 -8.12
C LYS A 199 3.31 -12.60 -8.19
N VAL A 200 4.01 -12.60 -7.06
CA VAL A 200 5.47 -12.38 -7.03
C VAL A 200 6.19 -13.48 -7.81
N GLN A 201 5.84 -14.74 -7.60
CA GLN A 201 6.42 -15.86 -8.35
C GLN A 201 6.18 -15.72 -9.85
N SER A 202 4.96 -15.39 -10.27
CA SER A 202 4.63 -15.20 -11.69
C SER A 202 5.44 -14.07 -12.34
N LEU A 203 5.71 -12.98 -11.62
CA LEU A 203 6.54 -11.88 -12.13
C LEU A 203 8.01 -12.30 -12.26
N LEU A 204 8.51 -13.11 -11.33
CA LEU A 204 9.86 -13.67 -11.40
C LEU A 204 9.99 -14.63 -12.60
N ASP A 205 9.05 -15.55 -12.75
CA ASP A 205 9.06 -16.54 -13.84
C ASP A 205 8.97 -15.85 -15.21
N ASP A 206 8.11 -14.83 -15.37
CA ASP A 206 8.03 -14.04 -16.60
C ASP A 206 9.37 -13.34 -16.89
N ALA A 207 10.01 -12.72 -15.89
CA ALA A 207 11.30 -12.06 -16.08
C ALA A 207 12.39 -13.04 -16.53
N LEU A 208 12.48 -14.22 -15.89
CA LEU A 208 13.44 -15.26 -16.25
C LEU A 208 13.17 -15.83 -17.65
N SER A 209 11.91 -16.06 -18.01
CA SER A 209 11.53 -16.53 -19.34
C SER A 209 11.92 -15.55 -20.47
N ARG A 210 12.07 -14.26 -20.12
CA ARG A 210 12.50 -13.19 -21.04
C ARG A 210 14.01 -12.93 -21.00
N GLY A 211 14.78 -13.75 -20.30
CA GLY A 211 16.25 -13.67 -20.27
C GLY A 211 16.82 -12.78 -19.16
N ALA A 212 16.03 -12.39 -18.16
CA ALA A 212 16.59 -11.73 -16.97
C ALA A 212 17.46 -12.70 -16.16
N THR A 213 18.47 -12.17 -15.47
CA THR A 213 19.32 -12.95 -14.55
C THR A 213 18.87 -12.71 -13.11
N LEU A 214 18.67 -13.80 -12.37
CA LEU A 214 18.41 -13.74 -10.93
C LEU A 214 19.72 -13.59 -10.17
N LEU A 215 19.88 -12.46 -9.46
CA LEU A 215 21.09 -12.21 -8.67
C LEU A 215 21.01 -12.80 -7.24
N THR A 216 19.82 -12.87 -6.64
CA THR A 216 19.61 -13.46 -5.30
C THR A 216 18.13 -13.73 -5.04
N GLY A 217 17.80 -14.64 -4.11
CA GLY A 217 16.43 -14.91 -3.71
C GLY A 217 15.64 -15.76 -4.70
N GLY A 218 14.34 -15.49 -4.80
CA GLY A 218 13.49 -16.00 -5.87
C GLY A 218 12.82 -17.35 -5.61
N LYS A 219 12.77 -17.81 -4.35
CA LYS A 219 12.10 -19.06 -3.97
C LYS A 219 11.14 -18.84 -2.81
N ALA A 220 10.30 -19.83 -2.52
CA ALA A 220 9.53 -19.84 -1.27
C ALA A 220 10.46 -20.04 -0.06
N HIS A 221 10.20 -19.34 1.04
CA HIS A 221 11.06 -19.42 2.22
C HIS A 221 10.85 -20.72 3.00
N PRO A 222 11.88 -21.32 3.63
CA PRO A 222 11.74 -22.53 4.44
C PRO A 222 10.73 -22.43 5.59
N LEU A 223 10.41 -21.21 6.05
CA LEU A 223 9.37 -20.95 7.06
C LEU A 223 7.94 -21.30 6.58
N GLY A 224 7.74 -21.55 5.28
CA GLY A 224 6.45 -21.89 4.71
C GLY A 224 5.48 -20.70 4.65
N GLY A 225 4.18 -20.98 4.51
CA GLY A 225 3.14 -19.95 4.44
C GLY A 225 3.37 -18.93 3.32
N ASN A 226 3.26 -17.64 3.64
CA ASN A 226 3.41 -16.54 2.68
C ASN A 226 4.81 -15.89 2.73
N PHE A 227 5.82 -16.59 3.27
CA PHE A 227 7.20 -16.11 3.30
C PHE A 227 7.90 -16.38 1.96
N PHE A 228 8.65 -15.38 1.48
CA PHE A 228 9.40 -15.46 0.22
C PHE A 228 10.90 -15.26 0.49
N THR A 229 11.79 -16.00 -0.20
CA THR A 229 13.23 -15.90 0.02
C THR A 229 13.81 -14.64 -0.60
N LEU A 230 14.75 -14.07 0.16
CA LEU A 230 15.67 -13.03 -0.30
C LEU A 230 17.10 -13.59 -0.43
N ARG A 231 17.26 -14.92 -0.31
CA ARG A 231 18.48 -15.70 -0.53
C ARG A 231 18.21 -16.81 -1.52
#